data_AF-A0A2G5TYB9-F1
#
_entry.id   AF-A0A2G5TYB9-F1
#
_cell.length_a   1.000
_cell.length_b   1.000
_cell.length_c   1.000
_cell.angle_alpha   90.00
_cell.angle_beta   90.00
_cell.angle_gamma   90.00
#
_symmetry.space_group_name_H-M   'P 1'
#
loop_
_entity.id
_entity.type
_entity.pdbx_description
1 polymer ?
#
loop_
_entity_poly.entity_id
_entity_poly.type
_entity_poly.pdbx_seq_one_letter_code
_entity_poly.pdbx_strand_id
1 'polypeptide(L)'
;MFIRPMIKRLHKYKLIVPMAVHCTSMAIVMVLVYCSVPNEATQKPTSNMDVLITPSRYLSILIGFLLGFADFTITMTRSVICQIAVPDYRAEIFSLTRIYQCVASCVILFISPYLTVRSWILILIVFLLAGIAAMFAVLCRTHNNTVAAPIEPLEEEKDEKFQEEKTFA
;
A
#
# COMPACT_ATOMS: atom_id res chain seq x y z
N MET A 1 22.47 5.59 22.63
CA MET A 1 21.48 6.67 22.88
C MET A 1 20.98 7.40 21.61
N PHE A 2 21.29 6.94 20.38
CA PHE A 2 20.79 7.57 19.13
C PHE A 2 19.58 6.89 18.48
N ILE A 3 19.28 5.65 18.89
CA ILE A 3 18.23 4.82 18.28
C ILE A 3 16.82 5.31 18.66
N ARG A 4 16.61 5.78 19.90
CA ARG A 4 15.31 6.29 20.39
C ARG A 4 14.77 7.51 19.62
N PRO A 5 15.56 8.58 19.35
CA PRO A 5 15.07 9.71 18.55
C PRO A 5 14.84 9.36 17.08
N MET A 6 15.63 8.45 16.50
CA MET A 6 15.39 7.92 15.15
C MET A 6 14.08 7.12 15.09
N ILE A 7 13.81 6.27 16.09
CA ILE A 7 12.55 5.53 16.22
C ILE A 7 11.37 6.47 16.37
N LYS A 8 11.47 7.55 17.16
CA LYS A 8 10.38 8.56 17.29
C LYS A 8 10.11 9.30 15.99
N ARG A 9 11.15 9.71 15.25
CA ARG A 9 10.99 10.30 13.91
C ARG A 9 10.39 9.30 12.94
N LEU A 10 10.87 8.05 12.95
CA LEU A 10 10.32 6.98 12.13
C LEU A 10 8.84 6.76 12.46
N HIS A 11 8.44 6.80 13.74
CA HIS A 11 7.04 6.69 14.18
C HIS A 11 6.13 7.76 13.56
N LYS A 12 6.60 9.00 13.47
CA LYS A 12 5.86 10.10 12.84
C LYS A 12 5.70 9.93 11.32
N TYR A 13 6.64 9.22 10.69
CA TYR A 13 6.64 8.96 9.23
C TYR A 13 6.29 7.52 8.85
N LYS A 14 5.91 6.66 9.82
CA LYS A 14 5.65 5.22 9.62
C LYS A 14 4.59 4.97 8.56
N LEU A 15 3.63 5.89 8.40
CA LEU A 15 2.55 5.79 7.43
C LEU A 15 2.90 6.44 6.07
N ILE A 16 3.59 7.57 6.10
CA ILE A 16 3.92 8.36 4.90
C ILE A 16 4.98 7.67 4.05
N VAL A 17 6.00 7.09 4.67
CA VAL A 17 7.11 6.44 3.96
C VAL A 17 6.64 5.27 3.09
N PRO A 18 5.92 4.25 3.62
CA PRO A 18 5.44 3.17 2.77
C PRO A 18 4.44 3.69 1.73
N MET A 19 3.55 4.63 2.06
CA MET A 19 2.64 5.18 1.05
C MET A 19 3.37 5.85 -0.12
N ALA A 20 4.40 6.66 0.16
CA ALA A 20 5.20 7.30 -0.87
C ALA A 20 5.92 6.28 -1.76
N VAL A 21 6.50 5.24 -1.15
CA VAL A 21 7.17 4.13 -1.86
C VAL A 21 6.18 3.33 -2.72
N HIS A 22 4.95 3.12 -2.25
CA HIS A 22 3.91 2.47 -3.04
C HIS A 22 3.52 3.32 -4.26
N CYS A 23 3.33 4.63 -4.07
CA CYS A 23 2.97 5.53 -5.16
C CYS A 23 4.06 5.61 -6.23
N THR A 24 5.33 5.71 -5.83
CA THR A 24 6.45 5.78 -6.78
C THR A 24 6.64 4.46 -7.52
N SER A 25 6.57 3.32 -6.82
CA SER A 25 6.66 2.00 -7.48
C SER A 25 5.52 1.76 -8.47
N MET A 26 4.27 2.07 -8.09
CA MET A 26 3.12 1.95 -9.01
C MET A 26 3.21 2.90 -10.20
N ALA A 27 3.69 4.13 -10.01
CA ALA A 27 3.90 5.06 -11.12
C ALA A 27 4.93 4.52 -12.13
N ILE A 28 6.04 3.96 -11.64
CA ILE A 28 7.07 3.34 -12.50
C ILE A 28 6.48 2.15 -13.27
N VAL A 29 5.70 1.29 -12.60
CA VAL A 29 5.04 0.15 -13.26
C VAL A 29 4.09 0.63 -14.36
N MET A 30 3.27 1.65 -14.11
CA MET A 30 2.34 2.17 -15.12
C MET A 30 3.07 2.70 -16.36
N VAL A 31 4.18 3.43 -16.17
CA VAL A 31 5.00 3.92 -17.28
C VAL A 31 5.63 2.77 -18.07
N LEU A 32 6.18 1.76 -17.37
CA LEU A 32 6.78 0.59 -18.02
C LEU A 32 5.73 -0.21 -18.81
N VAL A 33 4.53 -0.44 -18.25
CA VAL A 33 3.44 -1.13 -18.93
C VAL A 33 2.96 -0.34 -20.14
N TYR A 34 2.79 0.98 -20.02
CA TYR A 34 2.40 1.83 -21.13
C TYR A 34 3.39 1.79 -22.31
N CYS A 35 4.70 1.77 -22.02
CA CYS A 35 5.73 1.76 -23.05
C CYS A 35 5.96 0.37 -23.66
N SER A 36 5.68 -0.72 -22.93
CA SER A 36 6.03 -2.10 -23.33
C SER A 36 4.85 -2.95 -23.80
N VAL A 37 3.61 -2.55 -23.50
CA VAL A 37 2.42 -3.34 -23.81
C VAL A 37 1.52 -2.60 -24.82
N PRO A 38 1.22 -3.20 -25.99
CA PRO A 38 0.33 -2.57 -26.96
C PRO A 38 -1.12 -2.53 -26.45
N ASN A 39 -1.89 -1.54 -26.90
CA ASN A 39 -3.22 -1.27 -26.32
C ASN A 39 -4.20 -2.45 -26.38
N GLU A 40 -4.15 -3.23 -27.46
CA GLU A 40 -5.05 -4.35 -27.74
C GLU A 40 -4.55 -5.70 -27.18
N ALA A 41 -3.44 -5.70 -26.43
CA ALA A 41 -2.78 -6.91 -25.93
C ALA A 41 -3.70 -7.79 -25.06
N THR A 42 -4.68 -7.19 -24.40
CA THR A 42 -5.65 -7.90 -23.54
C THR A 42 -6.77 -8.60 -24.32
N GLN A 43 -7.03 -8.19 -25.57
CA GLN A 43 -8.17 -8.68 -26.35
C GLN A 43 -7.77 -9.61 -27.49
N LYS A 44 -6.65 -9.34 -28.17
CA LYS A 44 -6.23 -10.08 -29.39
C LYS A 44 -4.71 -10.23 -29.45
N PRO A 45 -4.19 -11.28 -30.11
CA PRO A 45 -2.77 -11.36 -30.43
C PRO A 45 -2.40 -10.20 -31.36
N THR A 46 -1.60 -9.26 -30.87
CA THR A 46 -1.12 -8.12 -31.66
C THR A 46 0.07 -8.52 -32.52
N SER A 47 -0.11 -8.54 -33.85
CA SER A 47 1.00 -8.74 -34.81
C SER A 47 1.78 -7.45 -35.09
N ASN A 48 1.16 -6.29 -34.88
CA ASN A 48 1.79 -4.98 -35.05
C ASN A 48 2.40 -4.54 -33.72
N MET A 49 3.73 -4.57 -33.61
CA MET A 49 4.46 -4.06 -32.45
C MET A 49 4.56 -2.53 -32.52
N ASP A 50 3.44 -1.85 -32.33
CA ASP A 50 3.40 -0.39 -32.21
C ASP A 50 3.65 0.01 -30.75
N VAL A 51 4.81 -0.42 -30.23
CA VAL A 51 5.23 -0.25 -28.83
C VAL A 51 6.59 0.43 -28.77
N LEU A 52 6.73 1.35 -27.81
CA LEU A 52 7.91 2.21 -27.68
C LEU A 52 9.15 1.43 -27.25
N ILE A 53 8.95 0.34 -26.49
CA ILE A 53 9.99 -0.56 -26.02
C ILE A 53 9.60 -1.99 -26.39
N THR A 54 10.49 -2.70 -27.07
CA THR A 54 10.27 -4.09 -27.43
C THR A 54 10.15 -4.94 -26.16
N PRO A 55 9.04 -5.68 -25.96
CA PRO A 55 8.86 -6.50 -24.78
C PRO A 55 9.95 -7.56 -24.69
N SER A 56 10.66 -7.60 -23.55
CA SER A 56 11.73 -8.57 -23.28
C SER A 56 11.43 -9.35 -21.99
N ARG A 57 11.96 -10.57 -21.88
CA ARG A 57 11.77 -11.41 -20.68
C ARG A 57 12.25 -10.71 -19.40
N TYR A 58 13.37 -9.97 -19.50
CA TYR A 58 13.91 -9.20 -18.38
C TYR A 58 12.99 -8.06 -17.95
N LEU A 59 12.32 -7.38 -18.90
CA LEU A 59 11.34 -6.35 -18.58
C LEU A 59 10.12 -6.92 -17.86
N SER A 60 9.59 -8.06 -18.32
CA SER A 60 8.48 -8.74 -17.63
C SER A 60 8.84 -9.13 -16.19
N ILE A 61 10.06 -9.63 -15.97
CA ILE A 61 10.56 -9.97 -14.63
C ILE A 61 10.67 -8.72 -13.76
N LEU A 62 11.21 -7.63 -14.30
CA LEU A 62 11.34 -6.35 -13.58
C LEU A 62 9.97 -5.77 -13.19
N ILE A 63 9.00 -5.80 -14.11
CA ILE A 63 7.61 -5.36 -13.85
C ILE A 63 6.98 -6.22 -12.76
N GLY A 64 7.13 -7.55 -12.82
CA GLY A 64 6.63 -8.47 -11.80
C GLY A 64 7.26 -8.22 -10.42
N PHE A 65 8.57 -7.94 -10.37
CA PHE A 65 9.25 -7.57 -9.14
C PHE A 65 8.73 -6.26 -8.54
N LEU A 66 8.58 -5.22 -9.37
CA LEU A 66 8.05 -3.92 -8.94
C LEU A 66 6.60 -4.02 -8.44
N LEU A 67 5.76 -4.82 -9.12
CA LEU A 67 4.40 -5.11 -8.67
C LEU A 67 4.39 -5.80 -7.31
N GLY A 68 5.20 -6.84 -7.12
CA GLY A 68 5.34 -7.52 -5.82
C GLY A 68 5.82 -6.58 -4.72
N PHE A 69 6.75 -5.67 -5.05
CA PHE A 69 7.23 -4.65 -4.12
C PHE A 69 6.14 -3.63 -3.76
N ALA A 70 5.32 -3.22 -4.72
CA ALA A 70 4.19 -2.34 -4.47
C ALA A 70 3.12 -3.02 -3.58
N ASP A 71 2.84 -4.30 -3.80
CA ASP A 71 1.91 -5.11 -2.99
C ASP A 71 2.40 -5.31 -1.54
N PHE A 72 3.70 -5.52 -1.36
CA PHE A 72 4.32 -5.55 -0.04
C PHE A 72 4.11 -4.21 0.69
N THR A 73 4.35 -3.11 -0.01
CA THR A 73 4.30 -1.77 0.57
C THR A 73 2.87 -1.38 0.98
N ILE A 74 1.86 -1.68 0.16
CA ILE A 74 0.45 -1.43 0.55
C ILE A 74 0.01 -2.32 1.72
N THR A 75 0.50 -3.55 1.79
CA THR A 75 0.24 -4.45 2.92
C THR A 75 0.85 -3.92 4.22
N MET A 76 2.07 -3.37 4.16
CA MET A 76 2.70 -2.69 5.29
C MET A 76 1.88 -1.48 5.73
N THR A 77 1.45 -0.63 4.79
CA THR A 77 0.58 0.52 5.06
C THR A 77 -0.71 0.09 5.78
N ARG A 78 -1.40 -0.95 5.29
CA ARG A 78 -2.61 -1.48 5.96
C ARG A 78 -2.36 -1.93 7.38
N SER A 79 -1.25 -2.63 7.63
CA SER A 79 -0.87 -3.06 8.97
C SER A 79 -0.70 -1.87 9.92
N VAL A 80 0.03 -0.83 9.48
CA VAL A 80 0.25 0.40 10.25
C VAL A 80 -1.06 1.15 10.49
N ILE A 81 -1.94 1.25 9.49
CA ILE A 81 -3.27 1.90 9.65
C ILE A 81 -4.11 1.15 10.67
N CYS A 82 -4.17 -0.19 10.60
CA CYS A 82 -4.97 -0.97 11.56
C CYS A 82 -4.46 -0.78 12.98
N GLN A 83 -3.14 -0.67 13.17
CA GLN A 83 -2.55 -0.38 14.49
C GLN A 83 -2.91 1.02 15.02
N ILE A 84 -3.03 2.02 14.15
CA ILE A 84 -3.29 3.41 14.54
C ILE A 84 -4.79 3.69 14.70
N ALA A 85 -5.63 3.19 13.79
CA ALA A 85 -7.04 3.54 13.72
C ALA A 85 -7.94 2.64 14.57
N VAL A 86 -7.61 1.35 14.72
CA VAL A 86 -8.44 0.36 15.44
C VAL A 86 -7.53 -0.65 16.15
N PRO A 87 -6.84 -0.25 17.25
CA PRO A 87 -5.88 -1.11 17.94
C PRO A 87 -6.50 -2.39 18.51
N ASP A 88 -7.76 -2.31 18.98
CA ASP A 88 -8.48 -3.41 19.64
C ASP A 88 -8.89 -4.51 18.65
N TYR A 89 -9.39 -4.13 17.46
CA TYR A 89 -9.89 -5.07 16.44
C TYR A 89 -8.96 -5.17 15.21
N ARG A 90 -7.67 -4.88 15.39
CA ARG A 90 -6.69 -4.82 14.29
C ARG A 90 -6.64 -6.09 13.42
N ALA A 91 -6.80 -7.27 14.02
CA ALA A 91 -6.74 -8.54 13.28
C ALA A 91 -7.97 -8.76 12.40
N GLU A 92 -9.15 -8.39 12.91
CA GLU A 92 -10.42 -8.50 12.19
C GLU A 92 -10.46 -7.54 11.01
N ILE A 93 -10.11 -6.26 11.24
CA ILE A 93 -10.03 -5.25 10.17
C ILE A 93 -8.97 -5.63 9.13
N PHE A 94 -7.81 -6.12 9.57
CA PHE A 94 -6.77 -6.57 8.65
C PHE A 94 -7.26 -7.74 7.77
N SER A 95 -7.97 -8.71 8.36
CA SER A 95 -8.58 -9.80 7.61
C SER A 95 -9.61 -9.30 6.59
N LEU A 96 -10.50 -8.39 7.00
CA LEU A 96 -11.49 -7.78 6.10
C LEU A 96 -10.82 -7.10 4.89
N THR A 97 -9.74 -6.34 5.09
CA THR A 97 -9.04 -5.70 3.97
C THR A 97 -8.49 -6.72 2.96
N ARG A 98 -8.03 -7.89 3.41
CA ARG A 98 -7.58 -8.97 2.51
C ARG A 98 -8.74 -9.58 1.74
N ILE A 99 -9.90 -9.76 2.36
CA ILE A 99 -11.11 -10.24 1.68
C ILE A 99 -11.50 -9.28 0.56
N TYR A 100 -11.56 -7.97 0.84
CA TYR A 100 -11.83 -6.96 -0.18
C TYR A 100 -10.81 -6.97 -1.31
N GLN A 101 -9.52 -7.14 -1.00
CA GLN A 101 -8.46 -7.26 -2.01
C GLN A 101 -8.70 -8.49 -2.90
N CYS A 102 -9.02 -9.66 -2.33
CA CYS A 102 -9.29 -10.88 -3.10
C CYS A 102 -10.53 -10.75 -3.99
N VAL A 103 -11.63 -10.18 -3.47
CA VAL A 103 -12.84 -9.94 -4.25
C VAL A 103 -12.58 -8.98 -5.40
N ALA A 104 -11.84 -7.89 -5.14
CA ALA A 104 -11.43 -6.96 -6.19
C ALA A 104 -10.59 -7.65 -7.27
N SER A 105 -9.65 -8.52 -6.91
CA SER A 105 -8.87 -9.32 -7.86
C SER A 105 -9.76 -10.24 -8.71
N CYS A 106 -10.76 -10.89 -8.13
CA CYS A 106 -11.71 -11.72 -8.89
C CYS A 106 -12.48 -10.90 -9.92
N VAL A 107 -12.96 -9.71 -9.53
CA VAL A 107 -13.66 -8.78 -10.42
C VAL A 107 -12.73 -8.33 -11.55
N ILE A 108 -11.49 -7.95 -11.23
CA ILE A 108 -10.49 -7.53 -12.21
C ILE A 108 -10.21 -8.66 -13.22
N LEU A 109 -10.02 -9.89 -12.75
CA LEU A 109 -9.76 -11.03 -13.63
C LEU A 109 -10.93 -11.34 -14.56
N PHE A 110 -12.17 -11.21 -14.09
CA PHE A 110 -13.36 -11.39 -14.92
C PHE A 110 -13.50 -10.31 -16.00
N ILE A 111 -13.10 -9.08 -15.66
CA ILE A 111 -13.20 -7.89 -16.51
C ILE A 111 -12.01 -7.77 -17.48
N SER A 112 -10.86 -8.36 -17.13
CA SER A 112 -9.60 -8.34 -17.88
C SER A 112 -9.72 -8.53 -19.39
N PRO A 113 -10.43 -9.56 -19.92
CA PRO A 113 -10.51 -9.79 -21.37
C PRO A 113 -11.37 -8.75 -22.12
N TYR A 114 -12.17 -7.94 -21.42
CA TYR A 114 -13.09 -6.99 -22.05
C TYR A 114 -12.52 -5.58 -22.17
N LEU A 115 -11.48 -5.22 -21.40
CA LEU A 115 -10.90 -3.86 -21.39
C LEU A 115 -9.51 -3.80 -22.02
N THR A 116 -9.28 -2.70 -22.74
CA THR A 116 -7.97 -2.37 -23.32
C THR A 116 -6.96 -1.95 -22.26
N VAL A 117 -5.68 -2.04 -22.57
CA VAL A 117 -4.58 -1.69 -21.65
C VAL A 117 -4.65 -0.22 -21.23
N ARG A 118 -5.02 0.71 -22.13
CA ARG A 118 -5.22 2.13 -21.77
C ARG A 118 -6.31 2.31 -20.72
N SER A 119 -7.43 1.59 -20.84
CA SER A 119 -8.50 1.65 -19.85
C SER A 119 -8.02 1.15 -18.48
N TRP A 120 -7.22 0.08 -18.44
CA TRP A 120 -6.61 -0.41 -17.20
C TRP A 120 -5.69 0.61 -16.55
N ILE A 121 -4.85 1.29 -17.33
CA ILE A 121 -3.98 2.35 -16.82
C ILE A 121 -4.79 3.51 -16.24
N LEU A 122 -5.87 3.94 -16.91
CA LEU A 122 -6.74 5.00 -16.39
C LEU A 122 -7.40 4.61 -15.06
N ILE A 123 -7.92 3.37 -14.96
CA ILE A 123 -8.49 2.85 -13.71
C ILE A 123 -7.45 2.88 -12.60
N LEU A 124 -6.23 2.39 -12.87
CA LEU A 124 -5.14 2.39 -11.89
C LEU A 124 -4.75 3.80 -11.45
N ILE A 125 -4.72 4.78 -12.35
CA ILE A 125 -4.45 6.19 -12.00
C ILE A 125 -5.54 6.74 -11.08
N VAL A 126 -6.81 6.52 -11.40
CA VAL A 126 -7.93 7.00 -10.57
C VAL A 126 -7.89 6.38 -9.18
N PHE A 127 -7.67 5.07 -9.08
CA PHE A 127 -7.54 4.38 -7.79
C PHE A 127 -6.30 4.85 -7.01
N LEU A 128 -5.19 5.13 -7.68
CA LEU A 128 -4.00 5.67 -7.04
C LEU A 128 -4.26 7.07 -6.45
N LEU A 129 -4.91 7.95 -7.22
CA LEU A 129 -5.30 9.29 -6.75
C LEU A 129 -6.29 9.22 -5.58
N ALA A 130 -7.29 8.35 -5.67
CA ALA A 130 -8.24 8.11 -4.57
C ALA A 130 -7.52 7.60 -3.32
N GLY A 131 -6.54 6.69 -3.47
CA GLY A 131 -5.70 6.20 -2.39
C GLY A 131 -4.87 7.30 -1.75
N ILE A 132 -4.23 8.16 -2.55
CA ILE A 132 -3.48 9.32 -2.05
C ILE A 132 -4.40 10.27 -1.28
N ALA A 133 -5.58 10.58 -1.81
CA ALA A 133 -6.55 11.46 -1.16
C ALA A 133 -7.06 10.89 0.17
N ALA A 134 -7.41 9.59 0.19
CA ALA A 134 -7.85 8.91 1.41
C ALA A 134 -6.75 8.93 2.48
N MET A 135 -5.51 8.67 2.10
CA MET A 135 -4.36 8.68 3.00
C MET A 135 -4.02 10.08 3.50
N PHE A 136 -4.13 11.09 2.64
CA PHE A 136 -3.98 12.48 3.03
C PHE A 136 -5.07 12.89 4.03
N ALA A 137 -6.32 12.48 3.81
CA ALA A 137 -7.41 12.71 4.75
C ALA A 137 -7.16 12.03 6.11
N VAL A 138 -6.64 10.80 6.12
CA VAL A 138 -6.21 10.11 7.36
C VAL A 138 -5.10 10.89 8.04
N LEU A 139 -4.07 11.32 7.31
CA LEU A 139 -2.96 12.10 7.86
C LEU A 139 -3.44 13.42 8.47
N CYS A 140 -4.32 14.16 7.79
CA CYS A 140 -4.91 15.39 8.30
C CYS A 140 -5.73 15.12 9.57
N ARG A 141 -6.51 14.03 9.61
CA ARG A 141 -7.27 13.63 10.81
C ARG A 141 -6.35 13.27 11.97
N THR A 142 -5.30 12.48 11.73
CA THR A 142 -4.34 12.09 12.78
C THR A 142 -3.55 13.30 13.29
N HIS A 143 -3.16 14.24 12.43
CA HIS A 143 -2.50 15.49 12.82
C HIS A 143 -3.42 16.39 13.65
N ASN A 144 -4.71 16.45 13.30
CA ASN A 144 -5.70 17.22 14.07
C ASN A 144 -6.00 16.58 15.44
N ASN A 145 -6.06 15.25 15.51
CA ASN A 145 -6.26 14.52 16.75
C ASN A 145 -5.04 14.58 17.69
N THR A 146 -3.82 14.77 17.17
CA THR A 146 -2.63 15.01 18.03
C THR A 146 -2.62 16.40 18.68
N VAL A 147 -3.46 17.33 18.21
CA VAL A 147 -3.68 18.63 18.86
C VAL A 147 -4.84 18.56 19.88
N ALA A 148 -5.75 17.59 19.75
CA ALA A 148 -6.95 17.46 20.59
C ALA A 148 -6.90 16.31 21.63
N ALA A 149 -6.05 15.31 21.47
CA ALA A 149 -5.88 14.21 22.42
C ALA A 149 -4.51 14.33 23.12
N PRO A 150 -4.47 14.44 24.46
CA PRO A 150 -3.29 14.10 25.23
C PRO A 150 -2.73 12.76 24.74
N ILE A 151 -1.43 12.76 24.52
CA ILE A 151 -0.65 11.59 24.09
C ILE A 151 -0.92 10.48 25.11
N GLU A 152 -1.78 9.53 24.77
CA GLU A 152 -1.96 8.34 25.58
C GLU A 152 -0.67 7.51 25.43
N PRO A 153 0.10 7.31 26.52
CA PRO A 153 1.38 6.64 26.45
C PRO A 153 1.13 5.14 26.24
N LEU A 154 1.15 4.71 24.98
CA LEU A 154 1.04 3.29 24.58
C LEU A 154 2.28 2.43 24.97
N GLU A 155 3.06 2.80 26.00
CA GLU A 155 4.22 2.01 26.44
C GLU A 155 4.42 1.90 27.97
N GLU A 156 3.56 2.41 28.86
CA GLU A 156 3.77 2.22 30.32
C GLU A 156 2.97 1.06 30.97
N GLU A 157 1.80 0.67 30.45
CA GLU A 157 0.97 -0.37 31.14
C GLU A 157 1.54 -1.80 31.04
N LYS A 158 2.48 -2.07 30.13
CA LYS A 158 3.08 -3.41 29.98
C LYS A 158 4.30 -3.66 30.85
N ASP A 159 5.02 -2.61 31.26
CA ASP A 159 6.21 -2.75 32.10
C ASP A 159 5.83 -2.75 33.60
N GLU A 160 4.75 -2.07 34.01
CA GLU A 160 4.24 -2.14 35.39
C GLU A 160 3.69 -3.53 35.75
N LYS A 161 2.88 -4.16 34.89
CA LYS A 161 2.37 -5.53 35.18
C LYS A 161 3.48 -6.57 35.25
N PHE A 162 4.57 -6.40 34.50
CA PHE A 162 5.72 -7.31 34.53
C PHE A 162 6.66 -7.05 35.73
N GLN A 163 6.57 -5.88 36.37
CA GLN A 163 7.26 -5.55 37.62
C GLN A 163 6.45 -5.93 38.87
N GLU A 164 5.12 -5.77 38.86
CA GLU A 164 4.25 -6.25 39.95
C GLU A 164 4.32 -7.77 40.08
N GLU A 165 4.22 -8.53 38.98
CA GLU A 165 4.24 -10.01 39.02
C GLU A 165 5.55 -10.59 39.58
N LYS A 166 6.65 -9.84 39.51
CA LYS A 166 7.96 -10.25 40.04
C LYS A 166 8.24 -9.77 41.46
N THR A 167 7.45 -8.85 41.99
CA THR A 167 7.60 -8.33 43.36
C THR A 167 6.79 -9.14 44.37
N PHE A 168 5.80 -9.91 43.90
CA PHE A 168 4.95 -10.79 44.72
C PHE A 168 5.27 -12.30 44.57
N ALA A 169 6.41 -12.66 43.98
CA ALA A 169 6.90 -14.04 43.84
C ALA A 169 8.17 -14.27 44.67
#